data_AF-A0A4R6PQG7-F1
#
_entry.id   AF-A0A4R6PQG7-F1
#
_cell.length_a   1.000
_cell.length_b   1.000
_cell.length_c   1.000
_cell.angle_alpha   90.00
_cell.angle_beta   90.00
_cell.angle_gamma   90.00
#
_symmetry.space_group_name_H-M   'P 1'
#
loop_
_entity.id
_entity.type
_entity.pdbx_description
1 polymer ?
#
loop_
_entity_poly.entity_id
_entity_poly.type
_entity_poly.pdbx_seq_one_letter_code
_entity_poly.pdbx_strand_id
1 'polypeptide(L)'
;MHLTNQPDIPVTLYYPGMSSLFIATDASTGYDISALMAKIDNIPSPLTKDNWDGTSANGHETFFSPLCITPQDKKRAVAKGTIYRASGSKTRPMVSWGSSHNERRPNAVMPIESHQFVARLIKAIEQSAAKPIDVNRRLSSIKSKLEDWFFSEYEQDITDTFELFYYSGIDDDDPLVLQASSSKGVIHLLQALKIRLSESYVDCEPLRKMMGKIDTSIKLTSSLQ
;
A
#
# COMPACT_ATOMS: atom_id res chain seq x y z
N MET A 1 6.66 -21.12 -41.04
CA MET A 1 5.28 -21.31 -40.57
C MET A 1 5.31 -22.01 -39.22
N HIS A 2 5.44 -21.24 -38.15
CA HIS A 2 5.07 -21.61 -36.78
C HIS A 2 4.78 -20.29 -36.07
N LEU A 3 3.50 -19.96 -36.01
CA LEU A 3 2.96 -18.79 -35.31
C LEU A 3 2.66 -19.24 -33.89
N THR A 4 3.49 -18.84 -32.93
CA THR A 4 3.14 -18.91 -31.51
C THR A 4 2.65 -17.53 -31.09
N ASN A 5 1.34 -17.39 -30.93
CA ASN A 5 0.71 -16.26 -30.26
C ASN A 5 1.23 -16.19 -28.82
N GLN A 6 2.15 -15.27 -28.55
CA GLN A 6 2.36 -14.73 -27.21
C GLN A 6 1.65 -13.36 -27.17
N PRO A 7 0.99 -13.02 -26.05
CA PRO A 7 0.32 -11.73 -25.92
C PRO A 7 1.34 -10.60 -26.15
N ASP A 8 0.91 -9.53 -26.82
CA ASP A 8 1.72 -8.34 -27.11
C ASP A 8 2.14 -7.65 -25.79
N ILE A 9 3.19 -8.17 -25.15
CA ILE A 9 3.89 -7.46 -24.08
C ILE A 9 4.61 -6.30 -24.77
N PRO A 10 4.37 -5.04 -24.38
CA PRO A 10 5.10 -3.92 -24.93
C PRO A 10 6.60 -4.15 -24.66
N VAL A 11 7.34 -4.43 -25.72
CA VAL A 11 8.80 -4.53 -25.72
C VAL A 11 9.36 -3.16 -25.42
N THR A 12 9.61 -2.90 -24.14
CA THR A 12 10.26 -1.67 -23.69
C THR A 12 11.78 -1.87 -23.67
N LEU A 13 12.53 -0.76 -23.73
CA LEU A 13 13.98 -0.72 -23.64
C LEU A 13 14.53 -1.47 -22.39
N TYR A 14 13.72 -1.59 -21.34
CA TYR A 14 14.13 -2.06 -20.01
C TYR A 14 13.87 -3.54 -19.73
N TYR A 15 13.67 -4.37 -20.75
CA TYR A 15 13.53 -5.83 -20.59
C TYR A 15 14.67 -6.58 -21.31
N PRO A 16 15.85 -6.71 -20.68
CA PRO A 16 17.01 -7.36 -21.29
C PRO A 16 16.68 -8.76 -21.83
N GLY A 17 17.10 -9.05 -23.06
CA GLY A 17 16.93 -10.36 -23.68
C GLY A 17 15.59 -10.61 -24.39
N MET A 18 14.59 -9.74 -24.22
CA MET A 18 13.34 -9.79 -25.02
C MET A 18 13.04 -8.49 -25.77
N SER A 19 13.92 -7.50 -25.71
CA SER A 19 13.83 -6.28 -26.51
C SER A 19 14.65 -6.39 -27.80
N SER A 20 14.09 -5.90 -28.91
CA SER A 20 14.82 -5.69 -30.16
C SER A 20 15.23 -4.23 -30.26
N LEU A 21 16.53 -3.96 -30.34
CA LEU A 21 17.06 -2.61 -30.50
C LEU A 21 17.27 -2.30 -31.98
N PHE A 22 16.82 -1.13 -32.42
CA PHE A 22 17.02 -0.64 -33.77
C PHE A 22 17.83 0.65 -33.72
N ILE A 23 18.76 0.80 -34.66
CA ILE A 23 19.54 2.01 -34.85
C ILE A 23 19.14 2.59 -36.20
N ALA A 24 18.76 3.86 -36.21
CA ALA A 24 18.50 4.62 -37.42
C ALA A 24 19.42 5.84 -37.45
N THR A 25 19.89 6.19 -38.65
CA THR A 25 20.69 7.39 -38.89
C THR A 25 20.17 8.08 -40.15
N ASP A 26 20.45 9.37 -40.27
CA ASP A 26 20.11 10.15 -41.45
C ASP A 26 20.98 9.70 -42.63
N ALA A 27 20.32 9.20 -43.68
CA ALA A 27 20.97 8.71 -44.89
C ALA A 27 21.81 9.77 -45.62
N SER A 28 21.55 11.06 -45.39
CA SER A 28 22.27 12.16 -46.03
C SER A 28 23.63 12.48 -45.40
N THR A 29 23.89 11.98 -44.18
CA THR A 29 25.07 12.34 -43.39
C THR A 29 26.29 11.45 -43.64
N GLY A 30 26.15 10.40 -44.46
CA GLY A 30 27.25 9.48 -44.78
C GLY A 30 27.75 8.67 -43.57
N TYR A 31 26.91 8.49 -42.55
CA TYR A 31 27.27 7.82 -41.32
C TYR A 31 27.63 6.35 -41.57
N ASP A 32 28.78 5.92 -41.04
CA ASP A 32 29.26 4.55 -41.19
C ASP A 32 28.54 3.59 -40.23
N ILE A 33 27.35 3.15 -40.63
CA ILE A 33 26.54 2.17 -39.89
C ILE A 33 27.32 0.86 -39.71
N SER A 34 28.09 0.44 -40.71
CA SER A 34 28.85 -0.81 -40.66
C SER A 34 29.90 -0.78 -39.56
N ALA A 35 30.65 0.32 -39.42
CA ALA A 35 31.60 0.49 -38.33
C ALA A 35 30.92 0.56 -36.95
N LEU A 36 29.74 1.17 -36.86
CA LEU A 36 28.97 1.19 -35.61
C LEU A 36 28.50 -0.22 -35.22
N MET A 37 27.97 -0.98 -36.18
CA MET A 37 27.55 -2.36 -35.94
C MET A 37 28.72 -3.25 -35.53
N ALA A 38 29.86 -3.12 -36.23
CA ALA A 38 31.08 -3.82 -35.84
C ALA A 38 31.51 -3.48 -34.40
N LYS A 39 31.35 -2.23 -33.93
CA LYS A 39 31.65 -1.88 -32.54
C LYS A 39 30.67 -2.53 -31.55
N ILE A 40 29.38 -2.55 -31.88
CA ILE A 40 28.33 -3.14 -31.03
C ILE A 40 28.50 -4.65 -30.90
N ASP A 41 28.76 -5.33 -32.02
CA ASP A 41 28.99 -6.79 -32.04
C ASP A 41 30.25 -7.21 -31.28
N ASN A 42 31.22 -6.28 -31.12
CA ASN A 42 32.45 -6.47 -30.36
C ASN A 42 32.36 -5.96 -28.91
N ILE A 43 31.19 -5.52 -28.43
CA ILE A 43 31.02 -5.18 -27.01
C ILE A 43 31.27 -6.46 -26.19
N PRO A 44 32.16 -6.43 -25.18
CA PRO A 44 32.41 -7.59 -24.36
C PRO A 44 31.13 -8.04 -23.66
N SER A 45 31.03 -9.35 -23.37
CA SER A 45 29.92 -9.90 -22.60
C SER A 45 29.68 -9.06 -21.34
N PRO A 46 28.41 -8.80 -20.98
CA PRO A 46 28.09 -7.96 -19.84
C PRO A 46 28.75 -8.51 -18.57
N LEU A 47 29.09 -7.59 -17.66
CA LEU A 47 29.56 -7.95 -16.32
C LEU A 47 28.51 -8.85 -15.66
N THR A 48 28.90 -10.09 -15.37
CA THR A 48 28.09 -11.01 -14.58
C THR A 48 28.34 -10.75 -13.10
N LYS A 49 27.42 -11.24 -12.25
CA LYS A 49 27.59 -11.18 -10.80
C LYS A 49 28.94 -11.76 -10.34
N ASP A 50 29.39 -12.82 -11.01
CA ASP A 50 30.63 -13.53 -10.67
C ASP A 50 31.90 -12.81 -11.12
N ASN A 51 31.80 -11.90 -12.11
CA ASN A 51 32.92 -11.16 -12.68
C ASN A 51 32.91 -9.67 -12.31
N TRP A 52 32.07 -9.27 -11.35
CA TRP A 52 31.99 -7.91 -10.84
C TRP A 52 32.86 -7.75 -9.58
N ASP A 53 33.88 -6.91 -9.66
CA ASP A 53 34.84 -6.63 -8.58
C ASP A 53 34.40 -5.49 -7.64
N GLY A 54 33.29 -4.82 -7.95
CA GLY A 54 32.74 -3.75 -7.13
C GLY A 54 31.89 -4.25 -5.96
N THR A 55 31.60 -3.34 -5.03
CA THR A 55 30.65 -3.61 -3.95
C THR A 55 29.23 -3.28 -4.40
N SER A 56 28.35 -4.27 -4.43
CA SER A 56 26.91 -4.01 -4.56
C SER A 56 26.31 -3.80 -3.18
N ALA A 57 25.54 -2.73 -3.03
CA ALA A 57 24.69 -2.49 -1.88
C ALA A 57 23.22 -2.62 -2.30
N ASN A 58 22.32 -2.77 -1.33
CA ASN A 58 20.91 -2.56 -1.63
C ASN A 58 20.77 -1.13 -2.20
N GLY A 59 20.02 -0.96 -3.30
CA GLY A 59 19.93 0.31 -4.05
C GLY A 59 19.40 1.53 -3.28
N HIS A 60 19.15 1.39 -1.98
CA HIS A 60 18.62 2.41 -1.08
C HIS A 60 19.54 2.70 0.12
N GLU A 61 20.76 2.16 0.15
CA GLU A 61 21.74 2.60 1.15
C GLU A 61 22.06 4.09 0.94
N THR A 62 21.88 4.88 2.01
CA THR A 62 22.18 6.31 1.94
C THR A 62 23.69 6.50 1.92
N PHE A 63 24.21 7.11 0.85
CA PHE A 63 25.59 7.56 0.84
C PHE A 63 25.80 8.60 1.94
N PHE A 64 26.64 8.27 2.92
CA PHE A 64 27.10 9.22 3.92
C PHE A 64 28.47 9.73 3.52
N SER A 65 28.58 11.04 3.29
CA SER A 65 29.88 11.68 3.14
C SER A 65 30.77 11.36 4.35
N PRO A 66 32.09 11.21 4.18
CA PRO A 66 33.03 11.04 5.30
C PRO A 66 32.92 12.11 6.40
N LEU A 67 32.33 13.27 6.08
CA LEU A 67 32.07 14.36 7.02
C LEU A 67 30.81 14.14 7.90
N CYS A 68 29.99 13.12 7.63
CA CYS A 68 28.81 12.77 8.43
C CYS A 68 29.20 11.96 9.68
N ILE A 69 29.77 12.64 10.66
CA ILE A 69 30.32 12.01 11.88
C ILE A 69 29.21 11.72 12.90
N THR A 70 28.29 12.67 13.13
CA THR A 70 27.26 12.51 14.16
C THR A 70 25.99 11.83 13.62
N PRO A 71 25.16 11.20 14.48
CA PRO A 71 23.84 10.71 14.09
C PRO A 71 22.93 11.80 13.47
N GLN A 72 23.12 13.06 13.89
CA GLN A 72 22.35 14.19 13.39
C GLN A 72 22.79 14.58 11.96
N ASP A 73 24.09 14.51 11.66
CA ASP A 73 24.61 14.76 10.30
C ASP A 73 24.10 13.70 9.34
N LYS A 74 24.15 12.42 9.76
CA LYS A 74 23.57 11.30 9.00
C LYS A 74 22.08 11.53 8.76
N LYS A 75 21.31 11.94 9.77
CA LYS A 75 19.87 12.23 9.62
C LYS A 75 19.58 13.38 8.65
N ARG A 76 20.45 14.39 8.56
CA ARG A 76 20.32 15.52 7.62
C ARG A 76 20.75 15.16 6.20
N ALA A 77 21.74 14.30 6.05
CA ALA A 77 22.27 13.85 4.76
C ALA A 77 21.29 12.94 3.98
N VAL A 78 20.33 12.30 4.67
CA VAL A 78 19.29 11.50 4.04
C VAL A 78 18.35 12.41 3.24
N ALA A 79 18.41 12.35 1.92
CA ALA A 79 17.47 13.06 1.06
C ALA A 79 16.07 12.47 1.23
N LYS A 80 15.12 13.29 1.71
CA LYS A 80 13.75 12.86 2.07
C LYS A 80 13.01 12.16 0.92
N GLY A 81 13.31 12.52 -0.33
CA GLY A 81 12.74 11.90 -1.53
C GLY A 81 13.33 10.53 -1.91
N THR A 82 14.45 10.14 -1.28
CA THR A 82 15.14 8.85 -1.51
C THR A 82 15.00 7.87 -0.35
N ILE A 83 14.20 8.22 0.67
CA ILE A 83 13.94 7.35 1.82
C ILE A 83 13.04 6.19 1.38
N TYR A 84 13.65 5.05 1.07
CA TYR A 84 12.91 3.81 0.96
C TYR A 84 12.48 3.36 2.35
N ARG A 85 11.17 3.20 2.55
CA ARG A 85 10.64 2.83 3.86
C ARG A 85 10.73 1.33 4.02
N ALA A 86 11.60 0.86 4.89
CA ALA A 86 11.62 -0.55 5.27
C ALA A 86 10.45 -0.90 6.21
N SER A 87 10.12 -2.20 6.25
CA SER A 87 9.26 -2.76 7.29
C SER A 87 9.94 -2.60 8.65
N GLY A 88 9.20 -2.12 9.64
CA GLY A 88 9.64 -2.09 11.04
C GLY A 88 8.90 -3.14 11.85
N SER A 89 9.28 -3.33 13.11
CA SER A 89 8.67 -4.34 13.99
C SER A 89 7.15 -4.20 14.15
N LYS A 90 6.66 -2.96 14.22
CA LYS A 90 5.23 -2.64 14.46
C LYS A 90 4.47 -2.14 13.24
N THR A 91 5.14 -1.71 12.17
CA THR A 91 4.47 -1.11 11.01
C THR A 91 5.16 -1.48 9.70
N ARG A 92 4.36 -1.67 8.64
CA ARG A 92 4.84 -1.88 7.28
C ARG A 92 4.41 -0.73 6.36
N PRO A 93 5.21 -0.37 5.35
CA PRO A 93 4.76 0.51 4.27
C PRO A 93 3.58 -0.12 3.52
N MET A 94 2.66 0.71 2.99
CA MET A 94 1.51 0.23 2.20
C MET A 94 1.88 -0.26 0.80
N VAL A 95 2.89 0.34 0.16
CA VAL A 95 3.30 0.06 -1.22
C VAL A 95 4.76 -0.40 -1.29
N SER A 96 5.01 -1.30 -2.25
CA SER A 96 6.35 -1.84 -2.58
C SER A 96 7.28 -0.77 -3.16
N TRP A 97 6.77 0.29 -3.82
CA TRP A 97 7.62 1.28 -4.48
C TRP A 97 7.07 2.72 -4.47
N GLY A 98 7.95 3.69 -4.17
CA GLY A 98 7.91 5.06 -4.71
C GLY A 98 6.84 6.05 -4.22
N SER A 99 5.83 5.66 -3.43
CA SER A 99 4.84 6.65 -2.97
C SER A 99 5.44 7.65 -1.97
N SER A 100 5.37 8.93 -2.32
CA SER A 100 5.78 10.06 -1.48
C SER A 100 4.95 10.17 -0.18
N HIS A 101 3.78 9.52 -0.13
CA HIS A 101 2.88 9.58 1.01
C HIS A 101 3.35 8.66 2.14
N ASN A 102 3.33 9.17 3.38
CA ASN A 102 3.84 8.49 4.58
C ASN A 102 2.95 7.38 5.14
N GLU A 103 2.25 6.68 4.26
CA GLU A 103 1.25 5.74 4.70
C GLU A 103 1.89 4.42 5.08
N ARG A 104 1.66 4.07 6.35
CA ARG A 104 2.09 2.82 6.97
C ARG A 104 0.86 2.14 7.53
N ARG A 105 0.84 0.82 7.46
CA ARG A 105 -0.14 -0.04 8.12
C ARG A 105 0.48 -0.76 9.32
N PRO A 106 -0.32 -1.29 10.25
CA PRO A 106 0.17 -2.19 11.29
C PRO A 106 0.93 -3.37 10.68
N ASN A 107 1.98 -3.83 11.36
CA ASN A 107 2.69 -5.05 10.97
C ASN A 107 1.95 -6.29 11.48
N ALA A 108 0.75 -6.49 10.94
CA ALA A 108 -0.12 -7.63 11.19
C ALA A 108 -1.05 -7.79 9.98
N VAL A 109 -1.74 -8.94 9.92
CA VAL A 109 -2.75 -9.26 8.91
C VAL A 109 -4.03 -9.56 9.66
N MET A 110 -5.11 -8.83 9.37
CA MET A 110 -6.42 -9.12 9.94
C MET A 110 -7.07 -10.24 9.13
N PRO A 111 -7.61 -11.30 9.77
CA PRO A 111 -8.35 -12.35 9.07
C PRO A 111 -9.53 -11.80 8.24
N ILE A 112 -9.85 -12.45 7.12
CA ILE A 112 -10.94 -12.02 6.21
C ILE A 112 -12.27 -11.94 6.97
N GLU A 113 -12.57 -12.91 7.83
CA GLU A 113 -13.80 -12.93 8.63
C GLU A 113 -13.87 -11.73 9.59
N SER A 114 -12.72 -11.32 10.12
CA SER A 114 -12.61 -10.12 10.96
C SER A 114 -12.83 -8.85 10.14
N HIS A 115 -12.30 -8.77 8.92
CA HIS A 115 -12.59 -7.67 7.99
C HIS A 115 -14.09 -7.57 7.67
N GLN A 116 -14.73 -8.69 7.34
CA GLN A 116 -16.17 -8.76 7.07
C GLN A 116 -17.00 -8.33 8.28
N PHE A 117 -16.66 -8.82 9.47
CA PHE A 117 -17.36 -8.45 10.70
C PHE A 117 -17.20 -6.96 11.01
N VAL A 118 -15.99 -6.41 10.86
CA VAL A 118 -15.72 -4.98 11.03
C VAL A 118 -16.49 -4.14 10.00
N ALA A 119 -16.55 -4.57 8.74
CA ALA A 119 -17.33 -3.91 7.71
C ALA A 119 -18.82 -3.89 8.07
N ARG A 120 -19.36 -5.04 8.52
CA ARG A 120 -20.74 -5.18 8.96
C ARG A 120 -21.06 -4.24 10.14
N LEU A 121 -20.18 -4.13 11.13
CA LEU A 121 -20.30 -3.17 12.23
C LEU A 121 -20.35 -1.73 11.71
N ILE A 122 -19.42 -1.35 10.84
CA ILE A 122 -19.35 0.01 10.28
C ILE A 122 -20.62 0.34 9.52
N LYS A 123 -21.10 -0.56 8.66
CA LYS A 123 -22.32 -0.37 7.86
C LYS A 123 -23.57 -0.21 8.73
N ALA A 124 -23.74 -1.07 9.72
CA ALA A 124 -24.85 -0.97 10.67
C ALA A 124 -24.85 0.37 11.41
N ILE A 125 -23.66 0.84 11.84
CA ILE A 125 -23.55 2.16 12.45
C ILE A 125 -23.86 3.25 11.43
N GLU A 126 -23.29 3.22 10.22
CA GLU A 126 -23.47 4.25 9.18
C GLU A 126 -24.94 4.46 8.82
N GLN A 127 -25.74 3.38 8.76
CA GLN A 127 -27.17 3.39 8.48
C GLN A 127 -28.02 4.00 9.62
N SER A 128 -27.57 3.94 10.87
CA SER A 128 -28.33 4.43 12.01
C SER A 128 -28.54 5.95 12.02
N ALA A 129 -29.78 6.39 12.28
CA ALA A 129 -30.11 7.78 12.56
C ALA A 129 -29.80 8.23 14.00
N ALA A 130 -29.47 7.30 14.90
CA ALA A 130 -29.26 7.55 16.34
C ALA A 130 -27.84 8.05 16.68
N LYS A 131 -27.22 8.81 15.77
CA LYS A 131 -25.87 9.36 15.92
C LYS A 131 -25.69 10.63 15.07
N PRO A 132 -24.75 11.52 15.40
CA PRO A 132 -24.46 12.68 14.57
C PRO A 132 -23.85 12.29 13.22
N ILE A 133 -24.12 13.07 12.18
CA ILE A 133 -23.57 12.85 10.81
C ILE A 133 -22.03 12.80 10.77
N ASP A 134 -21.38 13.52 11.68
CA ASP A 134 -19.92 13.56 11.81
C ASP A 134 -19.30 12.22 12.23
N VAL A 135 -20.10 11.29 12.77
CA VAL A 135 -19.70 9.89 13.00
C VAL A 135 -19.50 9.17 11.66
N ASN A 136 -20.39 9.38 10.68
CA ASN A 136 -20.25 8.77 9.34
C ASN A 136 -18.95 9.22 8.68
N ARG A 137 -18.63 10.52 8.71
CA ARG A 137 -17.36 11.03 8.14
C ARG A 137 -16.12 10.33 8.71
N ARG A 138 -16.12 10.05 10.02
CA ARG A 138 -15.03 9.34 10.69
C ARG A 138 -15.00 7.86 10.30
N LEU A 139 -16.17 7.21 10.27
CA LEU A 139 -16.30 5.80 9.88
C LEU A 139 -15.93 5.56 8.43
N SER A 140 -16.36 6.40 7.49
CA SER A 140 -15.98 6.30 6.09
C SER A 140 -14.46 6.43 5.90
N SER A 141 -13.80 7.29 6.70
CA SER A 141 -12.35 7.40 6.70
C SER A 141 -11.65 6.17 7.31
N ILE A 142 -12.24 5.52 8.32
CA ILE A 142 -11.73 4.25 8.87
C ILE A 142 -11.92 3.14 7.84
N LYS A 143 -13.11 3.06 7.24
CA LYS A 143 -13.51 2.08 6.22
C LYS A 143 -12.53 2.07 5.04
N SER A 144 -12.30 3.22 4.43
CA SER A 144 -11.33 3.36 3.33
C SER A 144 -9.91 2.93 3.75
N LYS A 145 -9.48 3.25 4.97
CA LYS A 145 -8.15 2.81 5.44
C LYS A 145 -8.05 1.31 5.70
N LEU A 146 -9.12 0.69 6.19
CA LEU A 146 -9.15 -0.77 6.37
C LEU A 146 -9.20 -1.51 5.05
N GLU A 147 -9.86 -0.95 4.05
CA GLU A 147 -9.81 -1.44 2.67
C GLU A 147 -8.39 -1.33 2.08
N ASP A 148 -7.74 -0.17 2.19
CA ASP A 148 -6.35 -0.01 1.77
C ASP A 148 -5.47 -1.10 2.40
N TRP A 149 -5.68 -1.36 3.70
CA TRP A 149 -4.95 -2.39 4.45
C TRP A 149 -5.26 -3.78 3.96
N PHE A 150 -6.54 -4.10 3.70
CA PHE A 150 -6.97 -5.37 3.12
C PHE A 150 -6.24 -5.67 1.79
N PHE A 151 -6.22 -4.71 0.86
CA PHE A 151 -5.49 -4.85 -0.41
C PHE A 151 -3.97 -5.01 -0.26
N SER A 152 -3.40 -4.56 0.85
CA SER A 152 -1.97 -4.71 1.16
C SER A 152 -1.65 -5.95 2.00
N GLU A 153 -2.67 -6.60 2.54
CA GLU A 153 -2.57 -7.77 3.40
C GLU A 153 -2.73 -9.08 2.63
N TYR A 154 -3.46 -9.05 1.53
CA TYR A 154 -3.81 -10.24 0.74
C TYR A 154 -3.39 -10.09 -0.73
N GLU A 155 -3.28 -11.23 -1.41
CA GLU A 155 -3.03 -11.31 -2.84
C GLU A 155 -4.29 -10.95 -3.64
N GLN A 156 -4.10 -10.59 -4.91
CA GLN A 156 -5.14 -10.04 -5.76
C GLN A 156 -6.33 -10.99 -5.96
N ASP A 157 -6.08 -12.30 -6.08
CA ASP A 157 -7.11 -13.33 -6.23
C ASP A 157 -8.09 -13.36 -5.03
N ILE A 158 -7.57 -13.19 -3.82
CA ILE A 158 -8.36 -13.08 -2.60
C ILE A 158 -9.09 -11.74 -2.59
N THR A 159 -8.40 -10.64 -2.90
CA THR A 159 -9.03 -9.32 -2.81
C THR A 159 -10.17 -9.15 -3.81
N ASP A 160 -10.03 -9.66 -5.04
CA ASP A 160 -11.07 -9.61 -6.07
C ASP A 160 -12.32 -10.39 -5.66
N THR A 161 -12.17 -11.47 -4.89
CA THR A 161 -13.29 -12.25 -4.34
C THR A 161 -14.11 -11.47 -3.29
N PHE A 162 -13.45 -10.57 -2.58
CA PHE A 162 -13.97 -9.92 -1.38
C PHE A 162 -14.05 -8.38 -1.52
N GLU A 163 -13.77 -7.81 -2.69
CA GLU A 163 -13.60 -6.38 -2.92
C GLU A 163 -14.75 -5.52 -2.34
N LEU A 164 -15.98 -6.03 -2.39
CA LEU A 164 -17.17 -5.24 -2.10
C LEU A 164 -17.65 -5.27 -0.65
N PHE A 165 -17.08 -6.08 0.27
CA PHE A 165 -17.74 -6.27 1.57
C PHE A 165 -17.80 -4.99 2.44
N TYR A 166 -16.89 -4.03 2.21
CA TYR A 166 -16.93 -2.70 2.84
C TYR A 166 -18.01 -1.78 2.26
N TYR A 167 -18.38 -1.93 0.99
CA TYR A 167 -19.28 -1.00 0.29
C TYR A 167 -20.61 -1.58 -0.15
N SER A 168 -20.77 -2.91 -0.06
CA SER A 168 -22.04 -3.58 -0.28
C SER A 168 -23.07 -3.15 0.76
N GLY A 169 -24.35 -3.29 0.43
CA GLY A 169 -25.45 -3.07 1.38
C GLY A 169 -25.34 -3.96 2.63
N ILE A 170 -26.15 -3.62 3.64
CA ILE A 170 -26.47 -4.47 4.78
C ILE A 170 -27.99 -4.53 4.86
N ASP A 171 -28.55 -5.69 5.22
CA ASP A 171 -30.00 -5.86 5.26
C ASP A 171 -30.60 -5.13 6.48
N ASP A 172 -31.81 -4.59 6.32
CA ASP A 172 -32.49 -3.81 7.37
C ASP A 172 -32.85 -4.65 8.61
N ASP A 173 -33.01 -5.96 8.45
CA ASP A 173 -33.30 -6.93 9.52
C ASP A 173 -32.03 -7.51 10.16
N ASP A 174 -30.85 -7.06 9.74
CA ASP A 174 -29.58 -7.48 10.33
C ASP A 174 -29.55 -7.17 11.84
N PRO A 175 -29.20 -8.15 12.71
CA PRO A 175 -29.14 -7.93 14.16
C PRO A 175 -28.32 -6.72 14.60
N LEU A 176 -27.25 -6.38 13.89
CA LEU A 176 -26.42 -5.21 14.20
C LEU A 176 -27.12 -3.90 13.79
N VAL A 177 -27.89 -3.89 12.69
CA VAL A 177 -28.72 -2.75 12.28
C VAL A 177 -29.81 -2.51 13.32
N LEU A 178 -30.50 -3.57 13.75
CA LEU A 178 -31.51 -3.51 14.80
C LEU A 178 -30.91 -2.99 16.12
N GLN A 179 -29.71 -3.46 16.48
CA GLN A 179 -28.99 -2.96 17.65
C GLN A 179 -28.62 -1.47 17.51
N ALA A 180 -28.24 -1.02 16.31
CA ALA A 180 -27.88 0.37 16.03
C ALA A 180 -29.06 1.35 16.06
N SER A 181 -30.30 0.89 16.28
CA SER A 181 -31.51 1.74 16.35
C SER A 181 -31.52 2.78 17.47
N SER A 182 -30.58 2.69 18.43
CA SER A 182 -30.45 3.63 19.55
C SER A 182 -29.01 4.13 19.73
N SER A 183 -28.83 5.31 20.32
CA SER A 183 -27.50 5.88 20.59
C SER A 183 -26.65 4.95 21.47
N LYS A 184 -27.28 4.28 22.44
CA LYS A 184 -26.62 3.27 23.29
C LYS A 184 -26.14 2.07 22.47
N GLY A 185 -26.96 1.61 21.54
CA GLY A 185 -26.60 0.55 20.62
C GLY A 185 -25.43 0.93 19.71
N VAL A 186 -25.47 2.12 19.12
CA VAL A 186 -24.35 2.66 18.31
C VAL A 186 -23.05 2.72 19.12
N ILE A 187 -23.09 3.19 20.37
CA ILE A 187 -21.91 3.21 21.25
C ILE A 187 -21.36 1.80 21.47
N HIS A 188 -22.22 0.81 21.69
CA HIS A 188 -21.79 -0.57 21.88
C HIS A 188 -21.11 -1.14 20.62
N LEU A 189 -21.66 -0.86 19.44
CA LEU A 189 -21.04 -1.28 18.17
C LEU A 189 -19.71 -0.58 17.90
N LEU A 190 -19.58 0.71 18.25
CA LEU A 190 -18.30 1.44 18.18
C LEU A 190 -17.26 0.84 19.14
N GLN A 191 -17.68 0.40 20.33
CA GLN A 191 -16.80 -0.31 21.28
C GLN A 191 -16.38 -1.69 20.74
N ALA A 192 -17.32 -2.45 20.16
CA ALA A 192 -17.02 -3.73 19.52
C ALA A 192 -16.03 -3.57 18.35
N LEU A 193 -16.20 -2.53 17.54
CA LEU A 193 -15.27 -2.15 16.48
C LEU A 193 -13.87 -1.87 17.05
N LYS A 194 -13.78 -1.09 18.13
CA LYS A 194 -12.52 -0.77 18.81
C LYS A 194 -11.80 -2.04 19.28
N ILE A 195 -12.53 -2.93 19.96
CA ILE A 195 -12.00 -4.19 20.48
C ILE A 195 -11.46 -5.04 19.33
N ARG A 196 -12.26 -5.27 18.29
CA ARG A 196 -11.86 -6.13 17.16
C ARG A 196 -10.61 -5.62 16.45
N LEU A 197 -10.49 -4.31 16.26
CA LEU A 197 -9.30 -3.70 15.67
C LEU A 197 -8.06 -3.86 16.57
N SER A 198 -8.22 -3.76 17.89
CA SER A 198 -7.12 -3.96 18.83
C SER A 198 -6.66 -5.42 18.97
N GLU A 199 -7.56 -6.36 18.74
CA GLU A 199 -7.23 -7.80 18.71
C GLU A 199 -6.53 -8.19 17.40
N SER A 200 -6.90 -7.55 16.29
CA SER A 200 -6.38 -7.90 14.96
C SER A 200 -5.03 -7.27 14.65
N TYR A 201 -4.70 -6.14 15.27
CA TYR A 201 -3.52 -5.35 14.92
C TYR A 201 -2.64 -5.04 16.13
N VAL A 202 -1.32 -5.07 15.90
CA VAL A 202 -0.32 -4.64 16.87
C VAL A 202 -0.48 -3.14 17.21
N ASP A 203 -0.32 -2.79 18.50
CA ASP A 203 -0.34 -1.38 18.91
C ASP A 203 0.75 -0.56 18.22
N CYS A 204 0.30 0.35 17.37
CA CYS A 204 1.11 1.22 16.53
C CYS A 204 0.39 2.53 16.22
N GLU A 205 1.12 3.51 15.67
CA GLU A 205 0.59 4.83 15.38
C GLU A 205 -0.61 4.84 14.39
N PRO A 206 -0.59 4.09 13.27
CA PRO A 206 -1.75 3.99 12.37
C PRO A 206 -3.01 3.47 13.07
N LEU A 207 -2.87 2.43 13.91
CA LEU A 207 -3.99 1.88 14.68
C LEU A 207 -4.53 2.90 15.69
N ARG A 208 -3.65 3.58 16.44
CA ARG A 208 -4.05 4.59 17.43
C ARG A 208 -4.81 5.76 16.80
N LYS A 209 -4.46 6.18 15.58
CA LYS A 209 -5.25 7.18 14.83
C LYS A 209 -6.68 6.72 14.58
N MET A 210 -6.88 5.45 14.22
CA MET A 210 -8.24 4.89 14.06
C MET A 210 -8.96 4.81 15.41
N MET A 211 -8.29 4.34 16.46
CA MET A 211 -8.85 4.30 17.82
C MET A 211 -9.33 5.68 18.27
N GLY A 212 -8.54 6.73 18.03
CA GLY A 212 -8.91 8.11 18.37
C GLY A 212 -10.16 8.62 17.63
N LYS A 213 -10.35 8.23 16.38
CA LYS A 213 -11.59 8.53 15.61
C LYS A 213 -12.80 7.81 16.21
N ILE A 214 -12.64 6.56 16.61
CA ILE A 214 -13.70 5.77 17.26
C ILE A 214 -14.05 6.37 18.62
N ASP A 215 -13.06 6.68 19.46
CA ASP A 215 -13.25 7.29 20.78
C ASP A 215 -13.96 8.65 20.68
N THR A 216 -13.62 9.45 19.67
CA THR A 216 -14.33 10.71 19.41
C THR A 216 -15.77 10.46 18.99
N SER A 217 -16.03 9.45 18.15
CA SER A 217 -17.38 9.08 17.70
C SER A 217 -18.25 8.58 18.86
N ILE A 218 -17.67 7.84 19.80
CA ILE A 218 -18.34 7.43 21.04
C ILE A 218 -18.75 8.68 21.84
N LYS A 219 -17.83 9.62 22.09
CA LYS A 219 -18.12 10.85 22.83
C LYS A 219 -19.24 11.67 22.18
N LEU A 220 -19.20 11.84 20.86
CA LEU A 220 -20.21 12.57 20.10
C LEU A 220 -21.59 11.90 20.15
N THR A 221 -21.62 10.56 20.18
CA THR A 221 -22.88 9.81 20.26
C THR A 221 -23.42 9.82 21.68
N SER A 222 -22.56 9.78 22.70
CA SER A 222 -22.96 9.87 24.11
C SER A 222 -23.58 11.22 24.46
N SER A 223 -23.18 12.32 23.82
CA SER A 223 -23.78 13.64 24.06
C SER A 223 -25.20 13.81 23.50
N LEU A 224 -25.75 12.79 22.82
CA LEU A 224 -27.14 12.77 22.36
C LEU A 224 -28.10 12.11 23.37
N GLN A 225 -27.57 11.47 24.41
CA GLN A 225 -28.36 10.89 25.51
C GLN A 225 -28.69 11.97 26.55
#